data_AF-A0AAE3D5V2-F1
#
_entry.id   AF-A0AAE3D5V2-F1
#
_cell.length_a   1.000
_cell.length_b   1.000
_cell.length_c   1.000
_cell.angle_alpha   90.00
_cell.angle_beta   90.00
_cell.angle_gamma   90.00
#
_symmetry.space_group_name_H-M   'P 1'
#
loop_
_entity.id
_entity.type
_entity.pdbx_description
1 polymer ?
#
loop_
_entity_poly.entity_id
_entity_poly.type
_entity_poly.pdbx_seq_one_letter_code
_entity_poly.pdbx_strand_id
1 'polypeptide(L)'
;MATEFLNDARKEIEGRTEDFCGELKAFYQGNGEAEQNLMEQTTQPFWQSLRLSRKRLQQRELTVDMEMQEPARLADYDGPWKDGYDYSCRRTQPVKMRRTYYRKGKKIAFLKTPEIAAASFLKADMQRDMVICPNCGHEGKLTSYIDGCDACGAKFLVSDFETKVSGFSLEEDARQKSISNFMKAGAVVGITAISLAVLAICAGGIMFLLLALGRNGYNAVKAAAAMMLGIGLAPVFFRSLFYMLIIFIVMLIVMETRRKPRIQDESKVKAAIPEFSTGNFLQNLEYQLRMIHLADTAEQVRFFASCDLDTVVARYQNVVDCCICGVRFLEAETRGESYRISVEVRTRLTLDTGKKIRNRYEEIRLELEGRQDVVTQHSRALREYKCPNCGGSVDILGGGVCEYCNTAVDYRNFGWIITSYTNLGQPENPYAKILAAALGIYGIILAFSLVLMICSEDGKETMEIWQSIGRSSEYLKAVKQDIVYPDDVLEGLTETDSEEGRFASAKTYTCGDSEVVKEAYHEALLERGFLEMQQYPEGFSVYKIEDPSEYIVDEEEEMFYLVICAENAPEGITVTATLMDENWNPVQE
;
A
#
# COMPACT_ATOMS: atom_id res chain seq x y z
N MET A 1 -42.98 0.35 14.45
CA MET A 1 -43.43 -0.02 13.08
C MET A 1 -42.41 0.31 11.99
N ALA A 2 -42.21 1.57 11.54
CA ALA A 2 -41.27 1.84 10.43
C ALA A 2 -39.79 1.53 10.77
N THR A 3 -39.36 1.82 12.00
CA THR A 3 -38.01 1.50 12.52
C THR A 3 -37.80 0.01 12.79
N GLU A 4 -38.83 -0.70 13.24
CA GLU A 4 -38.78 -2.17 13.42
C GLU A 4 -38.69 -2.89 12.07
N PHE A 5 -39.50 -2.48 11.08
CA PHE A 5 -39.45 -3.04 9.73
C PHE A 5 -38.07 -2.86 9.07
N LEU A 6 -37.46 -1.67 9.21
CA LEU A 6 -36.11 -1.41 8.71
C LEU A 6 -35.03 -2.24 9.44
N ASN A 7 -35.21 -2.46 10.75
CA ASN A 7 -34.31 -3.30 11.53
C ASN A 7 -34.42 -4.78 11.15
N ASP A 8 -35.63 -5.27 10.86
CA ASP A 8 -35.86 -6.65 10.43
C ASP A 8 -35.31 -6.88 9.01
N ALA A 9 -35.55 -5.96 8.09
CA ALA A 9 -34.96 -5.99 6.74
C ALA A 9 -33.42 -5.95 6.79
N ARG A 10 -32.85 -5.16 7.70
CA ARG A 10 -31.40 -5.13 7.92
C ARG A 10 -30.87 -6.47 8.41
N LYS A 11 -31.51 -7.09 9.41
CA LYS A 11 -31.11 -8.41 9.93
C LYS A 11 -31.20 -9.50 8.86
N GLU A 12 -32.26 -9.48 8.04
CA GLU A 12 -32.41 -10.39 6.90
C GLU A 12 -31.23 -10.25 5.93
N ILE A 13 -30.87 -9.02 5.56
CA ILE A 13 -29.77 -8.74 4.63
C ILE A 13 -28.41 -9.12 5.23
N GLU A 14 -28.19 -8.87 6.52
CA GLU A 14 -26.97 -9.28 7.23
C GLU A 14 -26.83 -10.80 7.22
N GLY A 15 -27.87 -11.55 7.62
CA GLY A 15 -27.87 -13.02 7.58
C GLY A 15 -27.65 -13.58 6.18
N ARG A 16 -28.40 -13.09 5.18
CA ARG A 16 -28.24 -13.50 3.78
C ARG A 16 -26.84 -13.20 3.23
N THR A 17 -26.19 -12.12 3.68
CA THR A 17 -24.82 -11.82 3.27
C THR A 17 -23.82 -12.81 3.87
N GLU A 18 -23.96 -13.13 5.15
CA GLU A 18 -23.09 -14.09 5.85
C GLU A 18 -23.19 -15.49 5.24
N ASP A 19 -24.43 -15.98 5.03
CA ASP A 19 -24.70 -17.26 4.38
C ASP A 19 -24.10 -17.30 2.98
N PHE A 20 -24.38 -16.28 2.15
CA PHE A 20 -23.82 -16.18 0.81
C PHE A 20 -22.28 -16.18 0.82
N CYS A 21 -21.63 -15.46 1.73
CA CYS A 21 -20.17 -15.41 1.79
C CYS A 21 -19.56 -16.76 2.20
N GLY A 22 -20.22 -17.49 3.10
CA GLY A 22 -19.85 -18.85 3.49
C GLY A 22 -19.94 -19.81 2.30
N GLU A 23 -21.07 -19.79 1.59
CA GLU A 23 -21.29 -20.66 0.43
C GLU A 23 -20.38 -20.30 -0.75
N LEU A 24 -20.15 -19.01 -1.00
CA LEU A 24 -19.23 -18.53 -2.03
C LEU A 24 -17.81 -19.07 -1.80
N LYS A 25 -17.35 -19.10 -0.54
CA LYS A 25 -16.05 -19.69 -0.19
C LYS A 25 -16.02 -21.18 -0.53
N ALA A 26 -17.02 -21.95 -0.10
CA ALA A 26 -17.09 -23.38 -0.33
C ALA A 26 -17.22 -23.74 -1.82
N PHE A 27 -17.96 -22.94 -2.59
CA PHE A 27 -18.12 -23.09 -4.04
C PHE A 27 -16.78 -22.97 -4.78
N TYR A 28 -15.96 -21.96 -4.47
CA TYR A 28 -14.64 -21.82 -5.08
C TYR A 28 -13.64 -22.91 -4.65
N GLN A 29 -13.89 -23.58 -3.53
CA GLN A 29 -13.15 -24.77 -3.08
C GLN A 29 -13.65 -26.07 -3.73
N GLY A 30 -14.76 -26.04 -4.46
CA GLY A 30 -15.28 -27.17 -5.22
C GLY A 30 -16.41 -27.96 -4.54
N ASN A 31 -17.04 -27.43 -3.48
CA ASN A 31 -18.17 -28.07 -2.82
C ASN A 31 -19.44 -28.02 -3.70
N GLY A 32 -20.05 -29.19 -3.96
CA GLY A 32 -21.27 -29.31 -4.76
C GLY A 32 -22.55 -28.90 -4.04
N GLU A 33 -22.63 -29.05 -2.72
CA GLU A 33 -23.77 -28.57 -1.92
C GLU A 33 -23.84 -27.04 -1.94
N ALA A 34 -22.68 -26.39 -1.81
CA ALA A 34 -22.57 -24.94 -1.92
C ALA A 34 -22.99 -24.39 -3.29
N GLU A 35 -22.80 -25.16 -4.35
CA GLU A 35 -23.26 -24.81 -5.70
C GLU A 35 -24.79 -24.76 -5.78
N GLN A 36 -25.49 -25.72 -5.17
CA GLN A 36 -26.94 -25.69 -5.09
C GLN A 36 -27.45 -24.53 -4.20
N ASN A 37 -26.85 -24.35 -3.02
CA ASN A 37 -27.24 -23.29 -2.09
C ASN A 37 -27.06 -21.89 -2.71
N LEU A 38 -25.97 -21.65 -3.45
CA LEU A 38 -25.76 -20.38 -4.15
C LEU A 38 -26.78 -20.14 -5.26
N MET A 39 -27.17 -21.17 -6.01
CA MET A 39 -28.20 -21.05 -7.04
C MET A 39 -29.54 -20.58 -6.45
N GLU A 40 -29.88 -21.03 -5.25
CA GLU A 40 -31.11 -20.62 -4.55
C GLU A 40 -30.99 -19.19 -3.97
N GLN A 41 -29.82 -18.82 -3.45
CA GLN A 41 -29.57 -17.53 -2.78
C GLN A 41 -29.30 -16.36 -3.74
N THR A 42 -28.94 -16.63 -5.00
CA THR A 42 -28.54 -15.62 -5.99
C THR A 42 -29.55 -15.47 -7.12
N THR A 43 -29.57 -14.30 -7.75
CA THR A 43 -30.37 -14.12 -8.98
C THR A 43 -29.78 -14.95 -10.12
N GLN A 44 -30.62 -15.42 -11.05
CA GLN A 44 -30.17 -16.30 -12.13
C GLN A 44 -29.02 -15.72 -12.98
N PRO A 45 -29.03 -14.42 -13.39
CA PRO A 45 -27.90 -13.84 -14.13
C PRO A 45 -26.62 -13.82 -13.29
N PHE A 46 -26.72 -13.48 -12.01
CA PHE A 46 -25.56 -13.41 -11.14
C PHE A 46 -24.96 -14.80 -10.86
N TRP A 47 -25.81 -15.81 -10.65
CA TRP A 47 -25.41 -17.21 -10.53
C TRP A 47 -24.58 -17.68 -11.74
N GLN A 48 -25.10 -17.49 -12.96
CA GLN A 48 -24.37 -17.87 -14.17
C GLN A 48 -23.02 -17.15 -14.26
N SER A 49 -22.97 -15.90 -13.83
CA SER A 49 -21.74 -15.10 -13.80
C SER A 49 -20.66 -15.67 -12.86
N LEU A 50 -21.05 -16.24 -11.71
CA LEU A 50 -20.15 -16.92 -10.78
C LEU A 50 -19.61 -18.23 -11.38
N ARG A 51 -20.47 -18.99 -12.08
CA ARG A 51 -20.07 -20.22 -12.77
C ARG A 51 -19.00 -19.98 -13.84
N LEU A 52 -19.09 -18.87 -14.59
CA LEU A 52 -18.05 -18.48 -15.56
C LEU A 52 -16.69 -18.30 -14.89
N SER A 53 -16.68 -17.68 -13.72
CA SER A 53 -15.45 -17.41 -12.96
C SER A 53 -14.83 -18.70 -12.44
N ARG A 54 -15.65 -19.62 -11.90
CA ARG A 54 -15.20 -20.97 -11.49
C ARG A 54 -14.69 -21.78 -12.68
N LYS A 55 -15.39 -21.77 -13.81
CA LYS A 55 -14.96 -22.42 -15.06
C LYS A 55 -13.61 -21.88 -15.53
N ARG A 56 -13.41 -20.56 -15.51
CA ARG A 56 -12.16 -19.93 -15.91
C ARG A 56 -10.99 -20.32 -15.01
N LEU A 57 -11.21 -20.37 -13.69
CA LEU A 57 -10.21 -20.86 -12.74
C LEU A 57 -9.82 -22.31 -13.04
N GLN A 58 -10.81 -23.18 -13.28
CA GLN A 58 -10.57 -24.59 -13.65
C GLN A 58 -9.79 -24.73 -14.97
N GLN A 59 -10.13 -23.97 -16.02
CA GLN A 59 -9.40 -23.93 -17.29
C GLN A 59 -7.93 -23.55 -17.11
N ARG A 60 -7.59 -22.74 -16.09
CA ARG A 60 -6.21 -22.36 -15.76
C ARG A 60 -5.59 -23.21 -14.66
N GLU A 61 -6.23 -24.31 -14.29
CA GLU A 61 -5.79 -25.24 -13.24
C GLU A 61 -5.59 -24.55 -11.87
N LEU A 62 -6.40 -23.52 -11.60
CA LEU A 62 -6.36 -22.70 -10.39
C LEU A 62 -7.47 -23.08 -9.42
N THR A 63 -7.14 -23.06 -8.13
CA THR A 63 -8.12 -23.00 -7.04
C THR A 63 -7.81 -21.81 -6.15
N VAL A 64 -8.85 -21.27 -5.50
CA VAL A 64 -8.73 -20.13 -4.60
C VAL A 64 -9.36 -20.47 -3.26
N ASP A 65 -8.60 -20.26 -2.20
CA ASP A 65 -9.09 -20.26 -0.84
C ASP A 65 -9.26 -18.81 -0.36
N MET A 66 -10.43 -18.51 0.18
CA MET A 66 -10.83 -17.16 0.54
C MET A 66 -11.22 -17.09 2.00
N GLU A 67 -10.69 -16.09 2.71
CA GLU A 67 -11.13 -15.76 4.06
C GLU A 67 -11.46 -14.28 4.13
N MET A 68 -12.71 -13.99 4.49
CA MET A 68 -13.18 -12.64 4.75
C MET A 68 -13.23 -12.43 6.26
N GLN A 69 -12.48 -11.44 6.76
CA GLN A 69 -12.53 -11.04 8.16
C GLN A 69 -13.20 -9.67 8.24
N GLU A 70 -14.40 -9.61 8.81
CA GLU A 70 -15.10 -8.36 9.08
C GLU A 70 -14.45 -7.64 10.29
N PRO A 71 -13.93 -6.41 10.15
CA PRO A 71 -13.51 -5.57 11.26
C PRO A 71 -14.73 -5.08 12.05
N ALA A 72 -14.51 -4.63 13.29
CA ALA A 72 -15.57 -4.15 14.20
C ALA A 72 -16.36 -2.90 13.74
N ARG A 73 -16.17 -2.42 12.52
CA ARG A 73 -16.93 -1.28 11.97
C ARG A 73 -18.27 -1.78 11.43
N LEU A 74 -19.35 -1.10 11.77
CA LEU A 74 -20.70 -1.40 11.26
C LEU A 74 -20.77 -1.28 9.73
N ALA A 75 -21.55 -2.19 9.13
CA ALA A 75 -21.89 -2.16 7.72
C ALA A 75 -22.70 -0.91 7.39
N ASP A 76 -22.44 -0.36 6.21
CA ASP A 76 -23.28 0.65 5.59
C ASP A 76 -24.43 -0.05 4.86
N TYR A 77 -25.63 0.51 5.00
CA TYR A 77 -26.86 -0.10 4.54
C TYR A 77 -27.74 0.98 3.91
N ASP A 78 -27.97 0.87 2.60
CA ASP A 78 -28.69 1.87 1.82
C ASP A 78 -30.24 1.73 1.95
N GLY A 79 -30.74 0.76 2.72
CA GLY A 79 -32.19 0.49 2.84
C GLY A 79 -32.71 -0.44 1.74
N PRO A 80 -33.92 -1.02 1.86
CA PRO A 80 -34.68 -1.42 0.70
C PRO A 80 -35.36 -0.19 0.09
N TRP A 81 -35.11 0.10 -1.18
CA TRP A 81 -35.81 1.17 -1.92
C TRP A 81 -36.45 0.61 -3.20
N LYS A 82 -37.50 1.29 -3.68
CA LYS A 82 -38.17 0.93 -4.93
C LYS A 82 -37.30 1.33 -6.12
N ASP A 83 -37.05 0.40 -7.04
CA ASP A 83 -36.20 0.57 -8.21
C ASP A 83 -36.83 -0.07 -9.46
N GLY A 84 -37.58 0.73 -10.21
CA GLY A 84 -38.45 0.23 -11.28
C GLY A 84 -39.57 -0.64 -10.70
N TYR A 85 -39.67 -1.90 -11.15
CA TYR A 85 -40.62 -2.89 -10.61
C TYR A 85 -40.09 -3.69 -9.42
N ASP A 86 -38.80 -3.57 -9.09
CA ASP A 86 -38.16 -4.34 -8.02
C ASP A 86 -37.90 -3.47 -6.78
N TYR A 87 -37.58 -4.13 -5.67
CA TYR A 87 -36.90 -3.53 -4.53
C TYR A 87 -35.42 -3.86 -4.60
N SER A 88 -34.60 -2.81 -4.46
CA SER A 88 -33.15 -2.94 -4.40
C SER A 88 -32.66 -2.65 -2.99
N CYS A 89 -31.57 -3.33 -2.62
CA CYS A 89 -30.87 -3.06 -1.37
C CYS A 89 -29.35 -3.23 -1.57
N ARG A 90 -28.55 -2.51 -0.79
CA ARG A 90 -27.09 -2.65 -0.78
C ARG A 90 -26.54 -2.69 0.63
N ARG A 91 -25.63 -3.64 0.86
CA ARG A 91 -24.76 -3.70 2.05
C ARG A 91 -23.33 -3.45 1.62
N THR A 92 -22.66 -2.50 2.28
CA THR A 92 -21.24 -2.20 2.04
C THR A 92 -20.46 -2.33 3.35
N GLN A 93 -19.44 -3.18 3.37
CA GLN A 93 -18.67 -3.49 4.58
C GLN A 93 -17.17 -3.47 4.26
N PRO A 94 -16.35 -2.68 4.98
CA PRO A 94 -14.91 -2.84 4.94
C PRO A 94 -14.53 -4.21 5.50
N VAL A 95 -13.63 -4.94 4.84
CA VAL A 95 -13.20 -6.29 5.19
C VAL A 95 -11.70 -6.45 5.04
N LYS A 96 -11.09 -7.32 5.84
CA LYS A 96 -9.71 -7.79 5.59
C LYS A 96 -9.81 -9.09 4.80
N MET A 97 -9.56 -9.00 3.51
CA MET A 97 -9.65 -10.13 2.61
C MET A 97 -8.32 -10.87 2.53
N ARG A 98 -8.35 -12.19 2.67
CA ARG A 98 -7.22 -13.08 2.41
C ARG A 98 -7.59 -14.02 1.28
N ARG A 99 -6.74 -14.08 0.25
CA ARG A 99 -6.90 -15.03 -0.86
C ARG A 99 -5.61 -15.80 -1.05
N THR A 100 -5.69 -17.13 -1.02
CA THR A 100 -4.59 -18.02 -1.37
C THR A 100 -4.92 -18.72 -2.67
N TYR A 101 -4.10 -18.49 -3.69
CA TYR A 101 -4.25 -19.16 -4.98
C TYR A 101 -3.30 -20.33 -5.07
N TYR A 102 -3.82 -21.46 -5.55
CA TYR A 102 -3.06 -22.67 -5.81
C TYR A 102 -3.14 -23.00 -7.29
N ARG A 103 -2.04 -23.50 -7.86
CA ARG A 103 -2.03 -24.16 -9.16
C ARG A 103 -1.56 -25.59 -8.99
N LYS A 104 -2.35 -26.57 -9.43
CA LYS A 104 -2.07 -28.01 -9.23
C LYS A 104 -1.69 -28.33 -7.77
N GLY A 105 -2.41 -27.74 -6.81
CA GLY A 105 -2.15 -27.91 -5.37
C GLY A 105 -0.96 -27.11 -4.80
N LYS A 106 -0.10 -26.51 -5.64
CA LYS A 106 1.01 -25.67 -5.17
C LYS A 106 0.56 -24.23 -4.99
N LYS A 107 0.83 -23.65 -3.81
CA LYS A 107 0.58 -22.23 -3.53
C LYS A 107 1.39 -21.34 -4.48
N ILE A 108 0.73 -20.45 -5.22
CA ILE A 108 1.36 -19.50 -6.15
C ILE A 108 1.24 -18.04 -5.72
N ALA A 109 0.20 -17.68 -4.97
CA ALA A 109 0.00 -16.32 -4.50
C ALA A 109 -0.76 -16.31 -3.16
N PHE A 110 -0.42 -15.35 -2.32
CA PHE A 110 -1.16 -15.01 -1.12
C PHE A 110 -1.37 -13.50 -1.12
N LEU A 111 -2.64 -13.08 -1.16
CA LEU A 111 -3.04 -11.69 -1.14
C LEU A 111 -3.74 -11.40 0.18
N LYS A 112 -3.28 -10.36 0.89
CA LYS A 112 -3.90 -9.85 2.10
C LYS A 112 -4.13 -8.35 1.93
N THR A 113 -5.37 -7.98 1.67
CA THR A 113 -5.75 -6.61 1.27
C THR A 113 -6.93 -6.12 2.11
N PRO A 114 -6.89 -4.87 2.62
CA PRO A 114 -8.11 -4.22 3.08
C PRO A 114 -8.97 -3.92 1.85
N GLU A 115 -10.19 -4.44 1.84
CA GLU A 115 -11.15 -4.31 0.74
C GLU A 115 -12.51 -3.83 1.27
N ILE A 116 -13.36 -3.38 0.38
CA ILE A 116 -14.76 -3.06 0.62
C ILE A 116 -15.57 -4.14 -0.09
N ALA A 117 -16.28 -4.94 0.69
CA ALA A 117 -17.28 -5.88 0.18
C ALA A 117 -18.59 -5.13 -0.05
N ALA A 118 -19.09 -5.16 -1.27
CA ALA A 118 -20.39 -4.60 -1.61
C ALA A 118 -21.28 -5.69 -2.18
N ALA A 119 -22.33 -6.04 -1.44
CA ALA A 119 -23.39 -6.96 -1.84
C ALA A 119 -24.62 -6.15 -2.26
N SER A 120 -25.17 -6.48 -3.44
CA SER A 120 -26.42 -5.92 -3.95
C SER A 120 -27.50 -6.98 -3.93
N PHE A 121 -28.71 -6.57 -3.61
CA PHE A 121 -29.86 -7.45 -3.47
C PHE A 121 -31.00 -6.95 -4.34
N LEU A 122 -31.75 -7.90 -4.89
CA LEU A 122 -32.99 -7.64 -5.61
C LEU A 122 -34.12 -8.48 -5.01
N LYS A 123 -35.32 -7.90 -5.03
CA LYS A 123 -36.56 -8.55 -4.65
C LYS A 123 -37.68 -8.04 -5.54
N ALA A 124 -38.36 -8.93 -6.25
CA ALA A 124 -39.49 -8.60 -7.10
C ALA A 124 -40.69 -8.13 -6.26
N ASP A 125 -41.41 -7.13 -6.76
CA ASP A 125 -42.65 -6.63 -6.14
C ASP A 125 -43.88 -7.43 -6.61
N MET A 126 -43.89 -8.72 -6.33
CA MET A 126 -45.02 -9.61 -6.59
C MET A 126 -45.17 -10.59 -5.42
N GLN A 127 -46.39 -11.08 -5.17
CA GLN A 127 -46.75 -11.87 -3.97
C GLN A 127 -47.14 -13.34 -4.24
N ARG A 128 -46.84 -13.91 -5.40
CA ARG A 128 -47.31 -15.26 -5.78
C ARG A 128 -46.15 -16.27 -5.91
N ASP A 129 -46.13 -17.24 -4.99
CA ASP A 129 -45.18 -18.38 -4.99
C ASP A 129 -45.52 -19.46 -6.03
N MET A 130 -46.79 -19.55 -6.41
CA MET A 130 -47.31 -20.47 -7.42
C MET A 130 -47.52 -19.73 -8.74
N VAL A 131 -47.00 -20.31 -9.82
CA VAL A 131 -47.08 -19.76 -11.17
C VAL A 131 -47.52 -20.82 -12.16
N ILE A 132 -48.24 -20.34 -13.17
CA ILE A 132 -48.71 -21.14 -14.29
C ILE A 132 -47.73 -20.95 -15.45
N CYS A 133 -47.17 -22.05 -15.94
CA CYS A 133 -46.32 -22.08 -17.11
C CYS A 133 -47.05 -21.43 -18.30
N PRO A 134 -46.54 -20.32 -18.87
CA PRO A 134 -47.21 -19.63 -19.97
C PRO A 134 -47.18 -20.44 -21.28
N ASN A 135 -46.34 -21.47 -21.37
CA ASN A 135 -46.24 -22.33 -22.54
C ASN A 135 -47.24 -23.51 -22.50
N CYS A 136 -47.35 -24.24 -21.38
CA CYS A 136 -48.16 -25.48 -21.30
C CYS A 136 -49.27 -25.46 -20.24
N GLY A 137 -49.38 -24.41 -19.43
CA GLY A 137 -50.39 -24.31 -18.38
C GLY A 137 -50.12 -25.14 -17.12
N HIS A 138 -48.96 -25.80 -17.02
CA HIS A 138 -48.57 -26.50 -15.80
C HIS A 138 -48.47 -25.52 -14.62
N GLU A 139 -49.06 -25.86 -13.48
CA GLU A 139 -48.96 -25.06 -12.25
C GLU A 139 -47.85 -25.66 -11.37
N GLY A 140 -46.91 -24.81 -10.94
CA GLY A 140 -45.80 -25.24 -10.11
C GLY A 140 -45.28 -24.10 -9.24
N LYS A 141 -44.42 -24.45 -8.28
CA LYS A 141 -43.66 -23.46 -7.53
C LYS A 141 -42.70 -22.75 -8.47
N LEU A 142 -42.57 -21.44 -8.33
CA LEU A 142 -41.71 -20.65 -9.20
C LEU A 142 -40.25 -21.16 -9.29
N THR A 143 -39.70 -21.63 -8.17
CA THR A 143 -38.33 -22.17 -8.11
C THR A 143 -38.13 -23.42 -8.96
N SER A 144 -39.17 -24.22 -9.23
CA SER A 144 -39.03 -25.39 -10.10
C SER A 144 -38.81 -25.01 -11.58
N TYR A 145 -39.04 -23.75 -11.96
CA TYR A 145 -38.86 -23.27 -13.32
C TYR A 145 -37.45 -22.74 -13.64
N ILE A 146 -36.52 -22.70 -12.67
CA ILE A 146 -35.15 -22.17 -12.87
C ILE A 146 -34.41 -22.94 -13.97
N ASP A 147 -34.58 -24.26 -14.00
CA ASP A 147 -33.98 -25.15 -15.01
C ASP A 147 -34.93 -25.46 -16.19
N GLY A 148 -36.11 -24.86 -16.20
CA GLY A 148 -37.18 -25.07 -17.17
C GLY A 148 -38.43 -25.72 -16.56
N CYS A 149 -39.54 -25.73 -17.30
CA CYS A 149 -40.79 -26.35 -16.82
C CYS A 149 -40.70 -27.87 -16.82
N ASP A 150 -40.97 -28.50 -15.67
CA ASP A 150 -40.99 -29.97 -15.50
C ASP A 150 -41.91 -30.71 -16.50
N ALA A 151 -42.97 -30.06 -16.98
CA ALA A 151 -43.94 -30.67 -17.88
C ALA A 151 -43.59 -30.54 -19.37
N CYS A 152 -43.07 -29.39 -19.82
CA CYS A 152 -42.85 -29.12 -21.25
C CYS A 152 -41.40 -28.80 -21.61
N GLY A 153 -40.50 -28.69 -20.63
CA GLY A 153 -39.09 -28.38 -20.82
C GLY A 153 -38.78 -26.95 -21.27
N ALA A 154 -39.79 -26.07 -21.39
CA ALA A 154 -39.57 -24.68 -21.79
C ALA A 154 -38.75 -23.95 -20.71
N LYS A 155 -37.75 -23.17 -21.15
CA LYS A 155 -36.91 -22.37 -20.25
C LYS A 155 -37.48 -20.97 -20.07
N PHE A 156 -37.36 -20.47 -18.84
CA PHE A 156 -37.82 -19.15 -18.44
C PHE A 156 -36.73 -18.40 -17.69
N LEU A 157 -36.75 -17.07 -17.80
CA LEU A 157 -36.08 -16.22 -16.84
C LEU A 157 -37.07 -15.95 -15.69
N VAL A 158 -36.73 -16.49 -14.53
CA VAL A 158 -37.58 -16.44 -13.34
C VAL A 158 -37.32 -15.13 -12.58
N SER A 159 -38.38 -14.43 -12.17
CA SER A 159 -38.24 -13.25 -11.31
C SER A 159 -38.05 -13.66 -9.85
N ASP A 160 -37.21 -12.95 -9.10
CA ASP A 160 -36.80 -13.37 -7.75
C ASP A 160 -37.69 -12.71 -6.68
N PHE A 161 -38.66 -13.45 -6.14
CA PHE A 161 -39.64 -12.95 -5.15
C PHE A 161 -39.06 -12.83 -3.74
N GLU A 162 -38.09 -13.68 -3.43
CA GLU A 162 -37.27 -13.54 -2.25
C GLU A 162 -36.14 -12.54 -2.49
N THR A 163 -35.66 -11.95 -1.39
CA THR A 163 -34.46 -11.12 -1.42
C THR A 163 -33.26 -11.96 -1.82
N LYS A 164 -32.77 -11.81 -3.05
CA LYS A 164 -31.61 -12.56 -3.56
C LYS A 164 -30.41 -11.67 -3.80
N VAL A 165 -29.22 -12.24 -3.70
CA VAL A 165 -27.97 -11.55 -4.04
C VAL A 165 -27.90 -11.42 -5.56
N SER A 166 -27.89 -10.19 -6.05
CA SER A 166 -27.85 -9.85 -7.48
C SER A 166 -26.49 -9.38 -7.98
N GLY A 167 -25.56 -9.14 -7.05
CA GLY A 167 -24.20 -8.73 -7.37
C GLY A 167 -23.32 -8.72 -6.14
N PHE A 168 -22.06 -9.08 -6.31
CA PHE A 168 -21.07 -9.03 -5.24
C PHE A 168 -19.72 -8.58 -5.79
N SER A 169 -19.14 -7.59 -5.13
CA SER A 169 -17.86 -7.04 -5.54
C SER A 169 -16.96 -6.80 -4.36
N LEU A 170 -15.66 -6.90 -4.64
CA LEU A 170 -14.61 -6.68 -3.68
C LEU A 170 -13.65 -5.64 -4.25
N GLU A 171 -13.54 -4.49 -3.61
CA GLU A 171 -12.72 -3.37 -4.08
C GLU A 171 -11.63 -3.05 -3.07
N GLU A 172 -10.38 -2.80 -3.47
CA GLU A 172 -9.36 -2.30 -2.56
C GLU A 172 -9.82 -0.99 -1.89
N ASP A 173 -9.74 -0.95 -0.55
CA ASP A 173 -10.06 0.26 0.20
C ASP A 173 -8.89 1.26 0.09
N ALA A 174 -8.85 1.96 -1.04
CA ALA A 174 -7.81 2.95 -1.35
C ALA A 174 -7.78 4.09 -0.32
N ARG A 175 -8.93 4.42 0.28
CA ARG A 175 -9.05 5.41 1.35
C ARG A 175 -8.33 4.90 2.61
N GLN A 176 -8.69 3.72 3.10
CA GLN A 176 -8.07 3.13 4.28
C GLN A 176 -6.57 2.85 4.08
N LYS A 177 -6.17 2.44 2.88
CA LYS A 177 -4.76 2.25 2.51
C LYS A 177 -3.98 3.57 2.61
N SER A 178 -4.56 4.66 2.11
CA SER A 178 -3.95 5.98 2.17
C SER A 178 -3.85 6.50 3.60
N ILE A 179 -4.91 6.34 4.40
CA ILE A 179 -4.92 6.66 5.83
C ILE A 179 -3.85 5.86 6.58
N SER A 180 -3.78 4.55 6.34
CA SER A 180 -2.78 3.69 6.98
C SER A 180 -1.34 4.10 6.61
N ASN A 181 -1.09 4.45 5.35
CA ASN A 181 0.23 4.90 4.91
C ASN A 181 0.63 6.23 5.54
N PHE A 182 -0.30 7.18 5.64
CA PHE A 182 -0.06 8.44 6.34
C PHE A 182 0.24 8.23 7.83
N MET A 183 -0.52 7.37 8.50
CA MET A 183 -0.29 7.03 9.91
C MET A 183 1.07 6.37 10.13
N LYS A 184 1.54 5.52 9.20
CA LYS A 184 2.89 4.95 9.25
C LYS A 184 3.97 6.02 9.13
N ALA A 185 3.80 6.99 8.22
CA ALA A 185 4.72 8.11 8.10
C ALA A 185 4.78 8.93 9.41
N GLY A 186 3.62 9.25 9.98
CA GLY A 186 3.55 9.94 11.27
C GLY A 186 4.20 9.14 12.42
N ALA A 187 4.02 7.82 12.46
CA ALA A 187 4.67 6.97 13.45
C ALA A 187 6.19 6.95 13.31
N VAL A 188 6.72 6.91 12.08
CA VAL A 188 8.17 7.00 11.83
C VAL A 188 8.72 8.32 12.34
N VAL A 189 8.06 9.45 12.02
CA VAL A 189 8.43 10.79 12.53
C VAL A 189 8.40 10.83 14.06
N GLY A 190 7.35 10.27 14.67
CA GLY A 190 7.22 10.21 16.13
C GLY A 190 8.33 9.41 16.79
N ILE A 191 8.67 8.24 16.24
CA ILE A 191 9.79 7.41 16.72
C ILE A 191 11.10 8.20 16.58
N THR A 192 11.35 8.87 15.45
CA THR A 192 12.57 9.67 15.28
C THR A 192 12.66 10.82 16.29
N ALA A 193 11.55 11.50 16.61
CA ALA A 193 11.53 12.56 17.62
C ALA A 193 11.90 12.04 19.02
N ILE A 194 11.32 10.89 19.39
CA ILE A 194 11.60 10.24 20.68
C ILE A 194 13.06 9.75 20.72
N SER A 195 13.55 9.13 19.66
CA SER A 195 14.94 8.68 19.58
C SER A 195 15.94 9.83 19.72
N LEU A 196 15.68 10.99 19.11
CA LEU A 196 16.52 12.18 19.26
C LEU A 196 16.48 12.74 20.69
N ALA A 197 15.30 12.76 21.34
CA ALA A 197 15.18 13.19 22.72
C ALA A 197 15.90 12.25 23.70
N VAL A 198 15.77 10.93 23.50
CA VAL A 198 16.48 9.92 24.30
C VAL A 198 17.98 10.05 24.07
N LEU A 199 18.42 10.25 22.83
CA LEU A 199 19.83 10.50 22.51
C LEU A 199 20.36 11.72 23.25
N ALA A 200 19.61 12.83 23.29
CA ALA A 200 19.99 14.01 24.05
C ALA A 200 20.16 13.71 25.55
N ILE A 201 19.20 13.00 26.15
CA ILE A 201 19.23 12.65 27.58
C ILE A 201 20.39 11.70 27.90
N CYS A 202 20.57 10.65 27.11
CA CYS A 202 21.64 9.69 27.30
C CYS A 202 23.02 10.33 27.09
N ALA A 203 23.18 11.12 26.03
CA ALA A 203 24.43 11.82 25.76
C ALA A 203 24.75 12.86 26.86
N GLY A 204 23.74 13.61 27.34
CA GLY A 204 23.90 14.51 28.48
C GLY A 204 24.26 13.79 29.78
N GLY A 205 23.66 12.63 30.05
CA GLY A 205 24.02 11.80 31.20
C GLY A 205 25.44 11.23 31.14
N ILE A 206 25.87 10.77 29.95
CA ILE A 206 27.24 10.30 29.72
C ILE A 206 28.23 11.46 29.88
N MET A 207 27.92 12.61 29.28
CA MET A 207 28.73 13.83 29.42
C MET A 207 28.89 14.21 30.90
N PHE A 208 27.81 14.26 31.67
CA PHE A 208 27.86 14.55 33.10
C PHE A 208 28.70 13.54 33.88
N LEU A 209 28.57 12.25 33.58
CA LEU A 209 29.34 11.21 34.24
C LEU A 209 30.84 11.30 33.90
N LEU A 210 31.19 11.59 32.64
CA LEU A 210 32.57 11.80 32.22
C LEU A 210 33.20 13.01 32.93
N LEU A 211 32.46 14.13 32.97
CA LEU A 211 32.89 15.32 33.70
C LEU A 211 33.07 15.07 35.21
N ALA A 212 32.16 14.31 35.83
CA ALA A 212 32.25 13.96 37.26
C ALA A 212 33.44 13.04 37.58
N LEU A 213 33.92 12.26 36.61
CA LEU A 213 35.10 11.40 36.74
C LEU A 213 36.41 12.12 36.39
N GLY A 214 36.36 13.41 36.06
CA GLY A 214 37.52 14.20 35.62
C GLY A 214 38.02 13.84 34.22
N ARG A 215 37.23 13.10 33.43
CA ARG A 215 37.53 12.70 32.04
C ARG A 215 36.90 13.70 31.08
N ASN A 216 37.44 14.91 31.07
CA ASN A 216 36.81 16.08 30.43
C ASN A 216 37.02 16.16 28.91
N GLY A 217 37.75 15.21 28.33
CA GLY A 217 38.20 15.36 26.96
C GLY A 217 37.29 14.87 25.86
N TYR A 218 37.90 14.36 24.79
CA TYR A 218 37.21 14.11 23.52
C TYR A 218 35.90 13.32 23.60
N ASN A 219 35.81 12.35 24.52
CA ASN A 219 34.59 11.57 24.70
C ASN A 219 33.46 12.41 25.29
N ALA A 220 33.77 13.34 26.19
CA ALA A 220 32.81 14.29 26.74
C ALA A 220 32.39 15.32 25.68
N VAL A 221 33.32 15.79 24.84
CA VAL A 221 33.02 16.68 23.70
C VAL A 221 32.11 16.00 22.67
N LYS A 222 32.38 14.73 22.32
CA LYS A 222 31.48 13.94 21.46
C LYS A 222 30.09 13.76 22.06
N ALA A 223 30.02 13.49 23.36
CA ALA A 223 28.75 13.37 24.07
C ALA A 223 28.00 14.72 24.08
N ALA A 224 28.69 15.83 24.28
CA ALA A 224 28.13 17.18 24.20
C ALA A 224 27.59 17.50 22.79
N ALA A 225 28.35 17.18 21.74
CA ALA A 225 27.94 17.39 20.35
C ALA A 225 26.70 16.56 19.97
N ALA A 226 26.65 15.30 20.42
CA ALA A 226 25.47 14.45 20.25
C ALA A 226 24.27 14.99 21.02
N MET A 227 24.47 15.47 22.24
CA MET A 227 23.44 16.10 23.06
C MET A 227 22.86 17.35 22.38
N MET A 228 23.71 18.26 21.88
CA MET A 228 23.27 19.47 21.17
C MET A 228 22.46 19.14 19.92
N LEU A 229 22.89 18.15 19.14
CA LEU A 229 22.16 17.68 17.96
C LEU A 229 20.76 17.18 18.34
N GLY A 230 20.66 16.39 19.41
CA GLY A 230 19.38 15.90 19.92
C GLY A 230 18.47 17.02 20.43
N ILE A 231 19.01 17.98 21.20
CA ILE A 231 18.26 19.14 21.72
C ILE A 231 17.78 20.05 20.59
N GLY A 232 18.59 20.28 19.57
CA GLY A 232 18.23 21.12 18.44
C GLY A 232 17.18 20.48 17.52
N LEU A 233 17.33 19.19 17.20
CA LEU A 233 16.45 18.52 16.25
C LEU A 233 15.15 18.00 16.87
N ALA A 234 15.16 17.50 18.10
CA ALA A 234 13.96 16.89 18.70
C ALA A 234 12.74 17.84 18.71
N PRO A 235 12.85 19.12 19.13
CA PRO A 235 11.74 20.06 19.10
C PRO A 235 11.18 20.31 17.69
N VAL A 236 12.04 20.33 16.67
CA VAL A 236 11.63 20.47 15.27
C VAL A 236 10.72 19.31 14.87
N PHE A 237 11.13 18.07 15.17
CA PHE A 237 10.33 16.89 14.87
C PHE A 237 9.03 16.84 15.71
N PHE A 238 9.07 17.19 17.00
CA PHE A 238 7.87 17.27 17.84
C PHE A 238 6.86 18.30 17.31
N ARG A 239 7.33 19.51 16.98
CA ARG A 239 6.46 20.54 16.37
C ARG A 239 5.93 20.10 15.01
N SER A 240 6.73 19.36 14.23
CA SER A 240 6.31 18.83 12.94
C SER A 240 5.15 17.83 13.05
N LEU A 241 5.02 17.08 14.15
CA LEU A 241 3.89 16.18 14.40
C LEU A 241 2.56 16.95 14.51
N PHE A 242 2.59 18.18 15.03
CA PHE A 242 1.39 19.03 15.06
C PHE A 242 0.95 19.45 13.66
N TYR A 243 1.89 19.84 12.80
CA TYR A 243 1.59 20.11 11.38
C TYR A 243 1.09 18.86 10.65
N MET A 244 1.67 17.69 10.92
CA MET A 244 1.17 16.41 10.41
C MET A 244 -0.29 16.16 10.81
N LEU A 245 -0.66 16.44 12.06
CA LEU A 245 -2.03 16.28 12.53
C LEU A 245 -3.00 17.19 11.78
N ILE A 246 -2.64 18.46 11.57
CA ILE A 246 -3.46 19.40 10.79
C ILE A 246 -3.62 18.91 9.35
N ILE A 247 -2.51 18.54 8.70
CA ILE A 247 -2.53 18.00 7.32
C ILE A 247 -3.37 16.73 7.26
N PHE A 248 -3.29 15.86 8.28
CA PHE A 248 -4.10 14.65 8.35
C PHE A 248 -5.59 14.95 8.41
N ILE A 249 -6.01 15.92 9.24
CA ILE A 249 -7.42 16.33 9.35
C ILE A 249 -7.91 16.91 8.01
N VAL A 250 -7.12 17.81 7.40
CA VAL A 250 -7.45 18.37 6.08
C VAL A 250 -7.54 17.26 5.03
N MET A 251 -6.58 16.33 5.03
CA MET A 251 -6.58 15.17 4.14
C MET A 251 -7.86 14.35 4.31
N LEU A 252 -8.28 14.03 5.54
CA LEU A 252 -9.52 13.29 5.79
C LEU A 252 -10.76 14.03 5.26
N ILE A 253 -10.86 15.34 5.47
CA ILE A 253 -11.97 16.17 4.96
C ILE A 253 -11.98 16.15 3.42
N VAL A 254 -10.82 16.34 2.79
CA VAL A 254 -10.70 16.31 1.32
C VAL A 254 -11.03 14.92 0.77
N MET A 255 -10.63 13.84 1.45
CA MET A 255 -10.95 12.48 1.05
C MET A 255 -12.46 12.19 1.16
N GLU A 256 -13.14 12.70 2.19
CA GLU A 256 -14.59 12.51 2.36
C GLU A 256 -15.38 13.32 1.33
N THR A 257 -14.99 14.58 1.07
CA THR A 257 -15.64 15.43 0.06
C THR A 257 -15.43 14.93 -1.38
N ARG A 258 -14.33 14.20 -1.63
CA ARG A 258 -14.07 13.56 -2.93
C ARG A 258 -14.61 12.12 -3.02
N ARG A 259 -15.27 11.61 -1.98
CA ARG A 259 -15.86 10.27 -2.00
C ARG A 259 -17.02 10.25 -2.99
N LYS A 260 -16.83 9.51 -4.08
CA LYS A 260 -17.88 9.29 -5.09
C LYS A 260 -18.72 8.08 -4.71
N PRO A 261 -20.05 8.14 -4.85
CA PRO A 261 -20.88 6.96 -4.69
C PRO A 261 -20.56 5.92 -5.77
N ARG A 262 -20.83 4.66 -5.45
CA ARG A 262 -20.61 3.54 -6.37
C ARG A 262 -21.40 3.69 -7.66
N ILE A 263 -22.64 4.16 -7.55
CA ILE A 263 -23.52 4.48 -8.68
C ILE A 263 -23.65 6.00 -8.74
N GLN A 264 -23.33 6.58 -9.89
CA GLN A 264 -23.38 8.03 -10.12
C GLN A 264 -24.38 8.35 -11.23
N ASP A 265 -25.07 9.47 -11.05
CA ASP A 265 -25.93 10.09 -12.07
C ASP A 265 -27.09 9.21 -12.57
N GLU A 266 -27.56 8.23 -11.78
CA GLU A 266 -28.70 7.39 -12.18
C GLU A 266 -29.99 8.18 -12.45
N SER A 267 -30.14 9.35 -11.83
CA SER A 267 -31.26 10.27 -12.06
C SER A 267 -31.37 10.72 -13.51
N LYS A 268 -30.25 10.79 -14.26
CA LYS A 268 -30.26 11.13 -15.69
C LYS A 268 -30.99 10.07 -16.51
N VAL A 269 -30.77 8.79 -16.19
CA VAL A 269 -31.44 7.68 -16.87
C VAL A 269 -32.90 7.61 -16.44
N LYS A 270 -33.17 7.72 -15.13
CA LYS A 270 -34.54 7.68 -14.59
C LYS A 270 -35.40 8.86 -15.07
N ALA A 271 -34.80 9.99 -15.43
CA ALA A 271 -35.51 11.10 -16.05
C ALA A 271 -35.97 10.79 -17.48
N ALA A 272 -35.18 10.05 -18.25
CA ALA A 272 -35.53 9.62 -19.60
C ALA A 272 -36.41 8.35 -19.62
N ILE A 273 -36.20 7.46 -18.65
CA ILE A 273 -36.82 6.14 -18.55
C ILE A 273 -37.29 5.95 -17.09
N PRO A 274 -38.48 6.43 -16.71
CA PRO A 274 -38.96 6.39 -15.31
C PRO A 274 -39.05 4.99 -14.71
N GLU A 275 -39.33 3.97 -15.54
CA GLU A 275 -39.50 2.57 -15.13
C GLU A 275 -38.17 1.81 -15.05
N PHE A 276 -37.03 2.49 -15.30
CA PHE A 276 -35.71 1.87 -15.29
C PHE A 276 -35.32 1.34 -13.90
N SER A 277 -34.98 0.05 -13.85
CA SER A 277 -34.40 -0.60 -12.67
C SER A 277 -32.87 -0.61 -12.79
N THR A 278 -32.21 0.18 -11.97
CA THR A 278 -30.74 0.25 -11.90
C THR A 278 -30.16 -1.11 -11.48
N GLY A 279 -30.71 -1.74 -10.44
CA GLY A 279 -30.19 -3.01 -9.92
C GLY A 279 -30.26 -4.14 -10.95
N ASN A 280 -31.38 -4.22 -11.67
CA ASN A 280 -31.52 -5.22 -12.73
C ASN A 280 -30.63 -4.92 -13.96
N PHE A 281 -30.47 -3.65 -14.34
CA PHE A 281 -29.51 -3.28 -15.37
C PHE A 281 -28.08 -3.71 -14.99
N LEU A 282 -27.67 -3.48 -13.74
CA LEU A 282 -26.32 -3.78 -13.27
C LEU A 282 -26.01 -5.27 -13.16
N GLN A 283 -26.94 -6.12 -12.73
CA GLN A 283 -26.69 -7.57 -12.70
C GLN A 283 -26.48 -8.15 -14.11
N ASN A 284 -27.28 -7.67 -15.08
CA ASN A 284 -27.18 -8.11 -16.47
C ASN A 284 -25.87 -7.60 -17.10
N LEU A 285 -25.51 -6.35 -16.80
CA LEU A 285 -24.24 -5.79 -17.23
C LEU A 285 -23.04 -6.54 -16.61
N GLU A 286 -23.11 -6.94 -15.33
CA GLU A 286 -22.08 -7.75 -14.69
C GLU A 286 -21.94 -9.11 -15.37
N TYR A 287 -23.05 -9.78 -15.68
CA TYR A 287 -23.05 -11.03 -16.44
C TYR A 287 -22.43 -10.86 -17.84
N GLN A 288 -22.84 -9.83 -18.59
CA GLN A 288 -22.30 -9.53 -19.93
C GLN A 288 -20.79 -9.24 -19.89
N LEU A 289 -20.33 -8.42 -18.94
CA LEU A 289 -18.92 -8.11 -18.80
C LEU A 289 -18.11 -9.35 -18.39
N ARG A 290 -18.61 -10.18 -17.48
CA ARG A 290 -17.96 -11.46 -17.13
C ARG A 290 -17.91 -12.41 -18.33
N MET A 291 -18.97 -12.49 -19.14
CA MET A 291 -18.94 -13.25 -20.40
C MET A 291 -17.84 -12.74 -21.33
N ILE A 292 -17.77 -11.43 -21.59
CA ILE A 292 -16.76 -10.83 -22.48
C ILE A 292 -15.33 -10.99 -21.93
N HIS A 293 -15.12 -10.73 -20.64
CA HIS A 293 -13.80 -10.74 -20.01
C HIS A 293 -13.24 -12.14 -19.75
N LEU A 294 -14.10 -13.15 -19.68
CA LEU A 294 -13.70 -14.55 -19.42
C LEU A 294 -13.84 -15.43 -20.68
N ALA A 295 -14.30 -14.88 -21.80
CA ALA A 295 -14.43 -15.59 -23.07
C ALA A 295 -13.08 -16.05 -23.63
N ASP A 296 -13.11 -17.21 -24.27
CA ASP A 296 -11.96 -17.73 -25.01
C ASP A 296 -11.88 -17.12 -26.41
N THR A 297 -13.04 -16.88 -27.04
CA THR A 297 -13.17 -16.35 -28.41
C THR A 297 -14.27 -15.31 -28.49
N ALA A 298 -14.18 -14.37 -29.43
CA ALA A 298 -15.21 -13.35 -29.64
C ALA A 298 -16.56 -13.95 -30.06
N GLU A 299 -16.56 -15.08 -30.78
CA GLU A 299 -17.77 -15.76 -31.23
C GLU A 299 -18.70 -16.14 -30.06
N GLN A 300 -18.15 -16.54 -28.91
CA GLN A 300 -18.90 -16.88 -27.70
C GLN A 300 -19.72 -15.71 -27.13
N VAL A 301 -19.35 -14.47 -27.45
CA VAL A 301 -19.91 -13.25 -26.84
C VAL A 301 -20.54 -12.28 -27.84
N ARG A 302 -20.49 -12.62 -29.14
CA ARG A 302 -21.17 -11.87 -30.21
C ARG A 302 -22.67 -11.68 -30.00
N PHE A 303 -23.29 -12.56 -29.22
CA PHE A 303 -24.71 -12.42 -28.87
C PHE A 303 -25.01 -11.16 -28.02
N PHE A 304 -24.06 -10.71 -27.20
CA PHE A 304 -24.27 -9.59 -26.28
C PHE A 304 -23.82 -8.24 -26.85
N ALA A 305 -23.19 -8.22 -28.03
CA ALA A 305 -22.65 -7.01 -28.61
C ALA A 305 -22.81 -6.97 -30.13
N SER A 306 -23.18 -5.80 -30.67
CA SER A 306 -23.18 -5.55 -32.11
C SER A 306 -21.86 -4.96 -32.61
N CYS A 307 -20.99 -4.49 -31.70
CA CYS A 307 -19.65 -4.04 -32.03
C CYS A 307 -18.65 -5.20 -32.15
N ASP A 308 -17.51 -4.93 -32.80
CA ASP A 308 -16.40 -5.88 -32.85
C ASP A 308 -15.74 -6.05 -31.47
N LEU A 309 -15.63 -7.30 -31.03
CA LEU A 309 -15.04 -7.69 -29.75
C LEU A 309 -13.74 -8.48 -29.90
N ASP A 310 -13.21 -8.72 -31.11
CA ASP A 310 -12.02 -9.55 -31.33
C ASP A 310 -10.81 -9.04 -30.53
N THR A 311 -10.54 -7.73 -30.65
CA THR A 311 -9.45 -7.07 -29.90
C THR A 311 -9.73 -6.98 -28.40
N VAL A 312 -11.01 -6.93 -28.01
CA VAL A 312 -11.46 -6.85 -26.62
C VAL A 312 -11.20 -8.19 -25.92
N VAL A 313 -11.65 -9.30 -26.50
CA VAL A 313 -11.45 -10.64 -25.95
C VAL A 313 -9.96 -11.00 -25.89
N ALA A 314 -9.19 -10.64 -26.92
CA ALA A 314 -7.73 -10.85 -26.92
C ALA A 314 -7.02 -10.16 -25.73
N ARG A 315 -7.47 -8.96 -25.34
CA ARG A 315 -6.90 -8.21 -24.19
C ARG A 315 -7.12 -8.90 -22.84
N TYR A 316 -8.21 -9.64 -22.69
CA TYR A 316 -8.62 -10.23 -21.40
C TYR A 316 -8.27 -11.71 -21.25
N GLN A 317 -7.46 -12.26 -22.15
CA GLN A 317 -7.07 -13.68 -22.14
C GLN A 317 -6.40 -14.16 -20.85
N ASN A 318 -5.78 -13.29 -20.06
CA ASN A 318 -5.17 -13.63 -18.78
C ASN A 318 -6.04 -13.30 -17.56
N VAL A 319 -7.28 -12.86 -17.77
CA VAL A 319 -8.25 -12.63 -16.68
C VAL A 319 -8.83 -13.96 -16.21
N VAL A 320 -8.92 -14.12 -14.89
CA VAL A 320 -9.49 -15.29 -14.22
C VAL A 320 -10.76 -14.97 -13.42
N ASP A 321 -10.95 -13.71 -13.06
CA ASP A 321 -12.15 -13.21 -12.39
C ASP A 321 -12.24 -11.69 -12.62
N CYS A 322 -13.44 -11.13 -12.56
CA CYS A 322 -13.67 -9.69 -12.66
C CYS A 322 -14.91 -9.28 -11.88
N CYS A 323 -15.01 -8.01 -11.47
CA CYS A 323 -16.23 -7.47 -10.89
C CYS A 323 -16.37 -5.98 -11.20
N ILE A 324 -17.61 -5.49 -11.23
CA ILE A 324 -17.91 -4.06 -11.29
C ILE A 324 -17.59 -3.43 -9.93
N CYS A 325 -16.88 -2.31 -9.92
CA CYS A 325 -16.54 -1.52 -8.72
C CYS A 325 -17.29 -0.19 -8.66
N GLY A 326 -17.82 0.28 -9.79
CA GLY A 326 -18.63 1.49 -9.84
C GLY A 326 -19.12 1.78 -11.25
N VAL A 327 -20.21 2.52 -11.35
CA VAL A 327 -20.86 2.89 -12.61
C VAL A 327 -21.25 4.36 -12.58
N ARG A 328 -20.98 5.06 -13.68
CA ARG A 328 -21.40 6.44 -13.92
C ARG A 328 -22.27 6.49 -15.17
N PHE A 329 -23.53 6.88 -15.01
CA PHE A 329 -24.43 7.10 -16.13
C PHE A 329 -24.12 8.44 -16.79
N LEU A 330 -23.80 8.41 -18.08
CA LEU A 330 -23.44 9.61 -18.83
C LEU A 330 -24.69 10.27 -19.42
N GLU A 331 -25.46 9.47 -20.15
CA GLU A 331 -26.58 9.92 -20.96
C GLU A 331 -27.58 8.77 -21.20
N ALA A 332 -28.85 9.12 -21.38
CA ALA A 332 -29.89 8.23 -21.82
C ALA A 332 -30.78 8.94 -22.86
N GLU A 333 -31.07 8.26 -23.97
CA GLU A 333 -31.86 8.78 -25.07
C GLU A 333 -32.96 7.79 -25.46
N THR A 334 -34.12 8.31 -25.88
CA THR A 334 -35.15 7.53 -26.55
C THR A 334 -34.97 7.66 -28.06
N ARG A 335 -34.78 6.53 -28.75
CA ARG A 335 -34.57 6.42 -30.19
C ARG A 335 -35.65 5.54 -30.82
N GLY A 336 -36.75 6.16 -31.24
CA GLY A 336 -37.90 5.42 -31.80
C GLY A 336 -38.42 4.39 -30.78
N GLU A 337 -38.41 3.11 -31.14
CA GLU A 337 -38.83 1.98 -30.29
C GLU A 337 -37.71 1.43 -29.38
N SER A 338 -36.59 2.13 -29.25
CA SER A 338 -35.44 1.72 -28.44
C SER A 338 -34.98 2.83 -27.50
N TYR A 339 -34.28 2.42 -26.44
CA TYR A 339 -33.53 3.29 -25.55
C TYR A 339 -32.04 3.07 -25.76
N ARG A 340 -31.26 4.15 -25.69
CA ARG A 340 -29.81 4.11 -25.67
C ARG A 340 -29.31 4.65 -24.33
N ILE A 341 -28.39 3.94 -23.69
CA ILE A 341 -27.75 4.36 -22.44
C ILE A 341 -26.23 4.35 -22.62
N SER A 342 -25.57 5.43 -22.23
CA SER A 342 -24.11 5.54 -22.19
C SER A 342 -23.63 5.47 -20.75
N VAL A 343 -22.68 4.57 -20.46
CA VAL A 343 -22.15 4.34 -19.11
C VAL A 343 -20.65 4.24 -19.10
N GLU A 344 -20.04 4.71 -18.01
CA GLU A 344 -18.67 4.36 -17.64
C GLU A 344 -18.68 3.37 -16.49
N VAL A 345 -17.95 2.28 -16.66
CA VAL A 345 -17.87 1.18 -15.71
C VAL A 345 -16.42 1.05 -15.26
N ARG A 346 -16.22 1.19 -13.95
CA ARG A 346 -14.95 0.88 -13.30
C ARG A 346 -14.97 -0.59 -12.90
N THR A 347 -14.03 -1.37 -13.40
CA THR A 347 -13.92 -2.81 -13.15
C THR A 347 -12.62 -3.16 -12.45
N ARG A 348 -12.67 -4.18 -11.60
CA ARG A 348 -11.47 -4.86 -11.09
C ARG A 348 -11.32 -6.18 -11.81
N LEU A 349 -10.15 -6.42 -12.36
CA LEU A 349 -9.75 -7.65 -13.04
C LEU A 349 -8.73 -8.38 -12.18
N THR A 350 -8.91 -9.68 -11.99
CA THR A 350 -7.91 -10.58 -11.39
C THR A 350 -7.17 -11.28 -12.52
N LEU A 351 -5.87 -11.08 -12.61
CA LEU A 351 -5.03 -11.58 -13.70
C LEU A 351 -4.13 -12.72 -13.24
N ASP A 352 -4.05 -13.75 -14.06
CA ASP A 352 -3.08 -14.83 -13.97
C ASP A 352 -1.97 -14.67 -15.01
N THR A 353 -0.77 -14.33 -14.55
CA THR A 353 0.42 -14.20 -15.41
C THR A 353 1.19 -15.51 -15.57
N GLY A 354 0.65 -16.62 -15.09
CA GLY A 354 1.35 -17.91 -15.00
C GLY A 354 2.28 -18.01 -13.79
N LYS A 355 2.84 -16.91 -13.27
CA LYS A 355 3.70 -16.95 -12.06
C LYS A 355 3.11 -16.22 -10.87
N LYS A 356 2.27 -15.21 -11.11
CA LYS A 356 1.70 -14.34 -10.08
C LYS A 356 0.25 -14.04 -10.39
N ILE A 357 -0.54 -13.85 -9.33
CA ILE A 357 -1.88 -13.27 -9.40
C ILE A 357 -1.78 -11.79 -9.04
N ARG A 358 -2.43 -10.92 -9.82
CA ARG A 358 -2.45 -9.46 -9.60
C ARG A 358 -3.83 -8.90 -9.92
N ASN A 359 -4.19 -7.81 -9.24
CA ASN A 359 -5.39 -7.04 -9.58
C ASN A 359 -5.01 -5.90 -10.54
N ARG A 360 -5.86 -5.63 -11.53
CA ARG A 360 -5.81 -4.44 -12.39
C ARG A 360 -7.17 -3.77 -12.36
N TYR A 361 -7.17 -2.45 -12.24
CA TYR A 361 -8.37 -1.65 -12.36
C TYR A 361 -8.42 -1.04 -13.75
N GLU A 362 -9.60 -1.06 -14.37
CA GLU A 362 -9.84 -0.45 -15.67
C GLU A 362 -11.16 0.33 -15.66
N GLU A 363 -11.18 1.43 -16.41
CA GLU A 363 -12.39 2.16 -16.73
C GLU A 363 -12.76 1.89 -18.19
N ILE A 364 -14.02 1.53 -18.42
CA ILE A 364 -14.54 1.16 -19.73
C ILE A 364 -15.78 2.03 -19.98
N ARG A 365 -15.87 2.62 -21.17
CA ARG A 365 -17.08 3.29 -21.65
C ARG A 365 -17.85 2.34 -22.55
N LEU A 366 -19.14 2.21 -22.26
CA LEU A 366 -20.07 1.36 -23.00
C LEU A 366 -21.25 2.20 -23.48
N GLU A 367 -21.74 1.85 -24.66
CA GLU A 367 -23.05 2.27 -25.13
C GLU A 367 -23.91 1.03 -25.24
N LEU A 368 -25.12 1.11 -24.69
CA LEU A 368 -26.07 0.01 -24.68
C LEU A 368 -27.37 0.43 -25.32
N GLU A 369 -28.00 -0.49 -26.05
CA GLU A 369 -29.29 -0.29 -26.70
C GLU A 369 -30.26 -1.41 -26.29
N GLY A 370 -31.49 -1.06 -25.93
CA GLY A 370 -32.54 -2.01 -25.59
C GLY A 370 -33.88 -1.53 -26.13
N ARG A 371 -34.77 -2.44 -26.54
CA ARG A 371 -36.14 -2.06 -26.90
C ARG A 371 -36.90 -1.54 -25.69
N GLN A 372 -37.93 -0.72 -25.91
CA GLN A 372 -38.72 -0.16 -24.81
C GLN A 372 -39.33 -1.24 -23.90
N ASP A 373 -39.75 -2.36 -24.50
CA ASP A 373 -40.30 -3.53 -23.80
C ASP A 373 -39.32 -4.15 -22.79
N VAL A 374 -38.01 -3.99 -22.99
CA VAL A 374 -36.99 -4.50 -22.06
C VAL A 374 -37.20 -3.86 -20.69
N VAL A 375 -37.71 -2.64 -20.58
CA VAL A 375 -37.92 -1.99 -19.29
C VAL A 375 -39.15 -2.57 -18.58
N THR A 376 -40.23 -2.85 -19.31
CA THR A 376 -41.54 -3.28 -18.77
C THR A 376 -41.68 -4.80 -18.59
N GLN A 377 -40.89 -5.60 -19.30
CA GLN A 377 -40.90 -7.08 -19.21
C GLN A 377 -40.58 -7.62 -17.81
N HIS A 378 -39.96 -6.80 -16.94
CA HIS A 378 -39.59 -7.15 -15.57
C HIS A 378 -40.77 -7.28 -14.60
N SER A 379 -41.96 -6.82 -15.00
CA SER A 379 -43.19 -6.96 -14.21
C SER A 379 -43.77 -8.38 -14.15
N ARG A 380 -43.18 -9.37 -14.86
CA ARG A 380 -43.73 -10.74 -14.97
C ARG A 380 -42.94 -11.76 -14.14
N ALA A 381 -43.64 -12.71 -13.52
CA ALA A 381 -43.04 -13.75 -12.66
C ALA A 381 -42.21 -14.77 -13.45
N LEU A 382 -42.74 -15.24 -14.59
CA LEU A 382 -42.03 -16.09 -15.55
C LEU A 382 -41.87 -15.31 -16.86
N ARG A 383 -40.64 -15.13 -17.32
CA ARG A 383 -40.33 -14.52 -18.62
C ARG A 383 -39.97 -15.61 -19.61
N GLU A 384 -40.86 -15.84 -20.56
CA GLU A 384 -40.62 -16.72 -21.70
C GLU A 384 -40.06 -15.91 -22.86
N TYR A 385 -38.90 -16.31 -23.34
CA TYR A 385 -38.31 -15.73 -24.54
C TYR A 385 -38.52 -16.67 -25.71
N LYS A 386 -39.33 -16.24 -26.69
CA LYS A 386 -39.64 -17.04 -27.87
C LYS A 386 -38.76 -16.65 -29.04
N CYS A 387 -38.28 -17.66 -29.77
CA CYS A 387 -37.57 -17.46 -31.02
C CYS A 387 -38.53 -16.82 -32.04
N PRO A 388 -38.18 -15.67 -32.66
CA PRO A 388 -39.02 -15.03 -33.66
C PRO A 388 -39.25 -15.89 -34.90
N ASN A 389 -38.35 -16.84 -35.18
CA ASN A 389 -38.39 -17.68 -36.37
C ASN A 389 -39.30 -18.92 -36.18
N CYS A 390 -39.12 -19.68 -35.09
CA CYS A 390 -39.85 -20.95 -34.88
C CYS A 390 -40.79 -20.96 -33.68
N GLY A 391 -40.81 -19.91 -32.85
CA GLY A 391 -41.62 -19.84 -31.64
C GLY A 391 -41.12 -20.68 -30.45
N GLY A 392 -40.03 -21.43 -30.60
CA GLY A 392 -39.42 -22.21 -29.52
C GLY A 392 -38.85 -21.35 -28.40
N SER A 393 -38.80 -21.90 -27.18
CA SER A 393 -38.18 -21.23 -26.02
C SER A 393 -36.66 -21.05 -26.24
N VAL A 394 -36.12 -19.89 -25.85
CA VAL A 394 -34.71 -19.53 -26.04
C VAL A 394 -34.07 -19.26 -24.68
N ASP A 395 -32.98 -19.99 -24.40
CA ASP A 395 -32.12 -19.71 -23.26
C ASP A 395 -31.19 -18.53 -23.57
N ILE A 396 -31.53 -17.37 -23.03
CA ILE A 396 -30.78 -16.13 -23.24
C ILE A 396 -29.39 -16.18 -22.58
N LEU A 397 -29.23 -17.01 -21.55
CA LEU A 397 -27.96 -17.17 -20.85
C LEU A 397 -27.07 -18.22 -21.56
N GLY A 398 -27.59 -18.90 -22.60
CA GLY A 398 -26.94 -19.97 -23.35
C GLY A 398 -26.27 -19.56 -24.68
N GLY A 399 -26.12 -18.26 -24.97
CA GLY A 399 -25.40 -17.79 -26.16
C GLY A 399 -26.25 -17.49 -27.39
N GLY A 400 -27.58 -17.42 -27.23
CA GLY A 400 -28.44 -16.69 -28.18
C GLY A 400 -28.77 -17.37 -29.49
N VAL A 401 -28.44 -18.65 -29.62
CA VAL A 401 -28.87 -19.48 -30.74
C VAL A 401 -30.05 -20.33 -30.28
N CYS A 402 -31.13 -20.32 -31.05
CA CYS A 402 -32.29 -21.15 -30.74
C CYS A 402 -31.92 -22.64 -30.87
N GLU A 403 -32.06 -23.42 -29.80
CA GLU A 403 -31.75 -24.86 -29.79
C GLU A 403 -32.63 -25.67 -30.77
N TYR A 404 -33.80 -25.14 -31.15
CA TYR A 404 -34.76 -25.84 -32.01
C TYR A 404 -34.53 -25.61 -33.51
N CYS A 405 -34.31 -24.35 -33.92
CA CYS A 405 -34.19 -23.98 -35.34
C CYS A 405 -32.80 -23.43 -35.72
N ASN A 406 -31.87 -23.43 -34.77
CA ASN A 406 -30.49 -22.94 -34.92
C ASN A 406 -30.37 -21.49 -35.44
N THR A 407 -31.45 -20.72 -35.32
CA THR A 407 -31.46 -19.31 -35.71
C THR A 407 -30.87 -18.46 -34.60
N ALA A 408 -29.90 -17.62 -34.94
CA ALA A 408 -29.38 -16.61 -34.03
C ALA A 408 -30.47 -15.58 -33.73
N VAL A 409 -30.76 -15.36 -32.46
CA VAL A 409 -31.79 -14.43 -32.02
C VAL A 409 -31.16 -13.08 -31.70
N ASP A 410 -31.87 -11.99 -31.96
CA ASP A 410 -31.41 -10.65 -31.60
C ASP A 410 -31.67 -10.38 -30.11
N TYR A 411 -30.59 -10.20 -29.34
CA TYR A 411 -30.64 -9.94 -27.89
C TYR A 411 -31.40 -8.66 -27.54
N ARG A 412 -31.48 -7.67 -28.44
CA ARG A 412 -32.22 -6.41 -28.20
C ARG A 412 -33.70 -6.61 -27.88
N ASN A 413 -34.27 -7.75 -28.28
CA ASN A 413 -35.66 -8.11 -27.96
C ASN A 413 -35.86 -8.45 -26.48
N PHE A 414 -34.78 -8.71 -25.77
CA PHE A 414 -34.81 -9.35 -24.47
C PHE A 414 -33.95 -8.67 -23.40
N GLY A 415 -32.96 -7.88 -23.80
CA GLY A 415 -32.04 -7.20 -22.92
C GLY A 415 -31.32 -6.04 -23.60
N TRP A 416 -30.38 -5.45 -22.87
CA TRP A 416 -29.53 -4.34 -23.33
C TRP A 416 -28.32 -4.85 -24.10
N ILE A 417 -28.25 -4.68 -25.42
CA ILE A 417 -27.09 -5.08 -26.22
C ILE A 417 -25.99 -4.01 -26.14
N ILE A 418 -24.72 -4.41 -26.12
CA ILE A 418 -23.59 -3.47 -26.16
C ILE A 418 -23.34 -3.06 -27.63
N THR A 419 -23.51 -1.78 -27.94
CA THR A 419 -23.30 -1.22 -29.28
C THR A 419 -21.93 -0.57 -29.44
N SER A 420 -21.27 -0.21 -28.34
CA SER A 420 -19.91 0.31 -28.33
C SER A 420 -19.17 -0.15 -27.07
N TYR A 421 -17.89 -0.51 -27.24
CA TYR A 421 -16.99 -0.92 -26.15
C TYR A 421 -15.67 -0.18 -26.28
N THR A 422 -15.38 0.73 -25.35
CA THR A 422 -14.14 1.52 -25.36
C THR A 422 -13.41 1.40 -24.04
N ASN A 423 -12.16 0.93 -24.06
CA ASN A 423 -11.31 0.91 -22.88
C ASN A 423 -10.67 2.30 -22.67
N LEU A 424 -10.94 2.93 -21.53
CA LEU A 424 -10.38 4.24 -21.17
C LEU A 424 -9.04 4.13 -20.42
N GLY A 425 -8.62 2.91 -20.05
CA GLY A 425 -7.36 2.64 -19.36
C GLY A 425 -7.52 2.53 -17.85
N GLN A 426 -6.47 2.90 -17.11
CA GLN A 426 -6.49 2.82 -15.64
C GLN A 426 -7.28 4.00 -15.04
N PRO A 427 -8.23 3.74 -14.12
CA PRO A 427 -8.96 4.80 -13.47
C PRO A 427 -8.02 5.60 -12.56
N GLU A 428 -8.26 6.91 -12.46
CA GLU A 428 -7.53 7.74 -11.52
C GLU A 428 -7.84 7.31 -10.08
N ASN A 429 -6.80 7.19 -9.25
CA ASN A 429 -6.95 6.99 -7.81
C ASN A 429 -6.83 8.34 -7.08
N PRO A 430 -7.95 9.02 -6.76
CA PRO A 430 -7.90 10.35 -6.14
C PRO A 430 -7.24 10.30 -4.76
N TYR A 431 -7.43 9.21 -4.01
CA TYR A 431 -6.87 9.04 -2.67
C TYR A 431 -5.35 8.98 -2.67
N ALA A 432 -4.75 8.29 -3.65
CA ALA A 432 -3.31 8.24 -3.80
C ALA A 432 -2.72 9.62 -4.14
N LYS A 433 -3.38 10.40 -5.01
CA LYS A 433 -2.96 11.79 -5.34
C LYS A 433 -3.08 12.70 -4.10
N ILE A 434 -4.16 12.59 -3.34
CA ILE A 434 -4.38 13.35 -2.10
C ILE A 434 -3.29 13.00 -1.07
N LEU A 435 -2.97 11.71 -0.88
CA LEU A 435 -1.89 11.28 0.00
C LEU A 435 -0.54 11.86 -0.43
N ALA A 436 -0.20 11.77 -1.72
CA ALA A 436 1.06 12.29 -2.25
C ALA A 436 1.17 13.80 -2.04
N ALA A 437 0.09 14.55 -2.28
CA ALA A 437 0.04 15.99 -2.01
C ALA A 437 0.22 16.29 -0.51
N ALA A 438 -0.47 15.55 0.37
CA ALA A 438 -0.35 15.72 1.83
C ALA A 438 1.08 15.46 2.33
N LEU A 439 1.72 14.38 1.87
CA LEU A 439 3.10 14.06 2.20
C LEU A 439 4.10 15.08 1.61
N GLY A 440 3.83 15.58 0.39
CA GLY A 440 4.64 16.63 -0.25
C GLY A 440 4.58 17.95 0.52
N ILE A 441 3.38 18.40 0.90
CA ILE A 441 3.17 19.60 1.72
C ILE A 441 3.90 19.45 3.07
N TYR A 442 3.76 18.29 3.70
CA TYR A 442 4.47 18.02 4.96
C TYR A 442 5.99 18.05 4.78
N GLY A 443 6.53 17.42 3.73
CA GLY A 443 7.96 17.42 3.44
C GLY A 443 8.52 18.84 3.27
N ILE A 444 7.77 19.73 2.59
CA ILE A 444 8.15 21.14 2.45
C ILE A 444 8.16 21.85 3.81
N ILE A 445 7.14 21.65 4.65
CA ILE A 445 7.07 22.25 5.98
C ILE A 445 8.23 21.77 6.86
N LEU A 446 8.54 20.47 6.82
CA LEU A 446 9.64 19.89 7.58
C LEU A 446 10.99 20.44 7.12
N ALA A 447 11.22 20.51 5.82
CA ALA A 447 12.44 21.08 5.25
C ALA A 447 12.60 22.56 5.64
N PHE A 448 11.53 23.35 5.53
CA PHE A 448 11.53 24.75 5.97
C PHE A 448 11.81 24.88 7.47
N SER A 449 11.22 24.02 8.31
CA SER A 449 11.47 24.02 9.75
C SER A 449 12.92 23.67 10.10
N LEU A 450 13.54 22.76 9.35
CA LEU A 450 14.96 22.43 9.50
C LEU A 450 15.86 23.59 9.06
N VAL A 451 15.55 24.25 7.94
CA VAL A 451 16.29 25.43 7.48
C VAL A 451 16.21 26.56 8.50
N LEU A 452 15.03 26.82 9.05
CA LEU A 452 14.86 27.84 10.11
C LEU A 452 15.67 27.51 11.37
N MET A 453 15.78 26.23 11.73
CA MET A 453 16.62 25.80 12.85
C MET A 453 18.11 25.99 12.54
N ILE A 454 18.58 25.66 11.33
CA ILE A 454 19.98 25.88 10.94
C ILE A 454 20.31 27.38 10.89
N CYS A 455 19.37 28.21 10.45
CA CYS A 455 19.55 29.66 10.35
C CYS A 455 19.35 30.42 11.66
N SER A 456 18.85 29.78 12.72
CA SER A 456 18.71 30.43 14.04
C SER A 456 20.07 30.65 14.69
N GLU A 457 20.12 31.55 15.67
CA GLU A 457 21.35 31.88 16.41
C GLU A 457 21.95 30.61 17.06
N ASP A 458 21.14 29.87 17.82
CA ASP A 458 21.50 28.54 18.36
C ASP A 458 21.95 27.53 17.28
N GLY A 459 21.40 27.63 16.07
CA GLY A 459 21.70 26.72 14.96
C GLY A 459 23.07 26.99 14.35
N LYS A 460 23.45 28.26 14.26
CA LYS A 460 24.78 28.68 13.81
C LYS A 460 25.84 28.31 14.83
N GLU A 461 25.61 28.60 16.11
CA GLU A 461 26.53 28.25 17.19
C GLU A 461 26.78 26.73 17.24
N THR A 462 25.71 25.92 17.16
CA THR A 462 25.85 24.46 17.14
C THR A 462 26.61 23.93 15.92
N MET A 463 26.47 24.59 14.76
CA MET A 463 27.17 24.21 13.53
C MET A 463 28.65 24.61 13.56
N GLU A 464 28.99 25.77 14.12
CA GLU A 464 30.37 26.21 14.35
C GLU A 464 31.10 25.27 15.32
N ILE A 465 30.44 24.88 16.41
CA ILE A 465 30.97 23.88 17.37
C ILE A 465 31.25 22.55 16.65
N TRP A 466 30.34 22.08 15.82
CA TRP A 466 30.53 20.85 15.05
C TRP A 466 31.68 20.94 14.04
N GLN A 467 31.83 22.08 13.36
CA GLN A 467 32.95 22.32 12.45
C GLN A 467 34.29 22.39 13.19
N SER A 468 34.32 22.97 14.39
CA SER A 468 35.50 22.98 15.26
C SER A 468 35.90 21.56 15.71
N ILE A 469 34.93 20.74 16.12
CA ILE A 469 35.16 19.33 16.51
C ILE A 469 35.67 18.50 15.33
N GLY A 470 35.15 18.72 14.12
CA GLY A 470 35.61 18.06 12.91
C GLY A 470 37.09 18.35 12.62
N ARG A 471 37.45 19.64 12.60
CA ARG A 471 38.80 20.09 12.28
C ARG A 471 39.84 19.71 13.32
N SER A 472 39.54 19.83 14.62
CA SER A 472 40.42 19.38 15.70
C SER A 472 40.70 17.87 15.63
N SER A 473 39.75 17.06 15.14
CA SER A 473 39.97 15.63 14.90
C SER A 473 40.90 15.35 13.71
N GLU A 474 40.94 16.22 12.70
CA GLU A 474 41.87 16.10 11.57
C GLU A 474 43.28 16.52 11.98
N TYR A 475 43.42 17.63 12.72
CA TYR A 475 44.69 18.09 13.29
C TYR A 475 45.34 17.01 14.16
N LEU A 476 44.61 16.43 15.11
CA LEU A 476 45.15 15.37 15.97
C LEU A 476 45.55 14.11 15.22
N LYS A 477 44.93 13.85 14.06
CA LYS A 477 45.34 12.74 13.21
C LYS A 477 46.64 13.06 12.46
N ALA A 478 46.87 14.32 12.09
CA ALA A 478 48.12 14.78 11.49
C ALA A 478 49.27 14.71 12.52
N VAL A 479 49.10 15.30 13.71
CA VAL A 479 50.12 15.28 14.78
C VAL A 479 50.51 13.85 15.17
N LYS A 480 49.56 12.90 15.20
CA LYS A 480 49.88 11.48 15.46
C LYS A 480 50.76 10.83 14.37
N GLN A 481 50.75 11.33 13.14
CA GLN A 481 51.63 10.86 12.08
C GLN A 481 53.05 11.42 12.21
N ASP A 482 53.22 12.52 12.93
CA ASP A 482 54.51 13.15 13.21
C ASP A 482 55.23 12.52 14.42
N ILE A 483 54.57 11.66 15.19
CA ILE A 483 55.21 10.90 16.26
C ILE A 483 56.14 9.87 15.63
N VAL A 484 57.42 9.98 15.96
CA VAL A 484 58.46 9.02 15.57
C VAL A 484 58.80 8.19 16.79
N TYR A 485 58.80 6.86 16.66
CA TYR A 485 59.26 5.96 17.72
C TYR A 485 60.62 5.33 17.38
N PRO A 486 61.35 4.80 18.38
CA PRO A 486 62.65 4.17 18.17
C PRO A 486 62.70 3.08 17.11
N ASP A 487 61.67 2.24 17.02
CA ASP A 487 61.54 1.14 16.05
C ASP A 487 61.29 1.61 14.60
N ASP A 488 60.86 2.86 14.41
CA ASP A 488 60.73 3.49 13.08
C ASP A 488 62.08 3.93 12.49
N VAL A 489 63.13 3.99 13.31
CA VAL A 489 64.44 4.53 12.93
C VAL A 489 65.62 3.61 13.28
N LEU A 490 65.43 2.63 14.17
CA LEU A 490 66.47 1.70 14.61
C LEU A 490 66.01 0.23 14.46
N GLU A 491 66.90 -0.63 13.97
CA GLU A 491 66.64 -2.08 13.85
C GLU A 491 67.00 -2.84 15.15
N GLY A 492 66.26 -3.91 15.46
CA GLY A 492 66.59 -4.83 16.56
C GLY A 492 65.98 -4.48 17.92
N LEU A 493 65.01 -3.56 17.96
CA LEU A 493 64.22 -3.23 19.15
C LEU A 493 62.98 -4.12 19.26
N THR A 494 62.61 -4.48 20.50
CA THR A 494 61.37 -5.24 20.76
C THR A 494 60.50 -4.44 21.74
N GLU A 495 59.33 -3.99 21.28
CA GLU A 495 58.31 -3.32 22.11
C GLU A 495 57.77 -4.29 23.16
N THR A 496 57.81 -3.91 24.44
CA THR A 496 57.37 -4.75 25.58
C THR A 496 56.12 -4.23 26.26
N ASP A 497 55.89 -2.92 26.23
CA ASP A 497 54.69 -2.31 26.79
C ASP A 497 54.34 -1.03 26.04
N SER A 498 53.05 -0.73 25.98
CA SER A 498 52.50 0.38 25.19
C SER A 498 51.27 0.96 25.85
N GLU A 499 51.31 2.26 26.15
CA GLU A 499 50.16 3.04 26.58
C GLU A 499 49.86 4.10 25.52
N GLU A 500 48.80 3.90 24.72
CA GLU A 500 48.37 4.89 23.75
C GLU A 500 47.24 5.77 24.31
N GLY A 501 47.53 7.06 24.46
CA GLY A 501 46.55 8.11 24.72
C GLY A 501 46.28 8.98 23.49
N ARG A 502 45.46 10.01 23.70
CA ARG A 502 45.07 10.95 22.63
C ARG A 502 46.13 12.04 22.39
N PHE A 503 46.64 12.61 23.49
CA PHE A 503 47.65 13.67 23.51
C PHE A 503 48.98 13.24 24.11
N ALA A 504 49.01 12.06 24.76
CA ALA A 504 50.22 11.45 25.27
C ALA A 504 50.25 9.98 24.86
N SER A 505 51.43 9.43 24.62
CA SER A 505 51.64 8.01 24.38
C SER A 505 52.98 7.60 24.95
N ALA A 506 53.05 6.40 25.52
CA ALA A 506 54.27 5.84 26.06
C ALA A 506 54.52 4.47 25.45
N LYS A 507 55.75 4.21 25.00
CA LYS A 507 56.17 2.89 24.53
C LYS A 507 57.48 2.51 25.19
N THR A 508 57.56 1.28 25.66
CA THR A 508 58.76 0.73 26.28
C THR A 508 59.37 -0.33 25.38
N TYR A 509 60.69 -0.24 25.18
CA TYR A 509 61.46 -1.11 24.30
C TYR A 509 62.53 -1.83 25.09
N THR A 510 62.72 -3.11 24.77
CA THR A 510 63.90 -3.88 25.19
C THR A 510 65.05 -3.67 24.22
N CYS A 511 66.24 -3.39 24.75
CA CYS A 511 67.45 -3.19 23.95
C CYS A 511 68.71 -3.65 24.69
N GLY A 512 69.79 -3.89 23.95
CA GLY A 512 71.05 -4.38 24.51
C GLY A 512 71.83 -3.31 25.28
N ASP A 513 72.04 -2.15 24.67
CA ASP A 513 72.71 -0.99 25.28
C ASP A 513 71.83 0.24 25.14
N SER A 514 71.22 0.66 26.27
CA SER A 514 70.26 1.76 26.30
C SER A 514 70.88 3.11 25.96
N GLU A 515 72.17 3.33 26.24
CA GLU A 515 72.84 4.60 25.94
C GLU A 515 73.10 4.74 24.45
N VAL A 516 73.58 3.67 23.79
CA VAL A 516 73.80 3.65 22.33
C VAL A 516 72.50 3.84 21.57
N VAL A 517 71.41 3.20 22.02
CA VAL A 517 70.09 3.33 21.39
C VAL A 517 69.52 4.74 21.60
N LYS A 518 69.66 5.35 22.79
CA LYS A 518 69.22 6.73 23.03
C LYS A 518 69.99 7.73 22.19
N GLU A 519 71.31 7.62 22.08
CA GLU A 519 72.12 8.52 21.23
C GLU A 519 71.70 8.43 19.76
N ALA A 520 71.57 7.22 19.22
CA ALA A 520 71.15 7.03 17.83
C ALA A 520 69.71 7.51 17.58
N TYR A 521 68.81 7.31 18.54
CA TYR A 521 67.44 7.79 18.48
C TYR A 521 67.36 9.33 18.56
N HIS A 522 68.15 9.94 19.44
CA HIS A 522 68.27 11.39 19.57
C HIS A 522 68.75 12.04 18.27
N GLU A 523 69.81 11.52 17.65
CA GLU A 523 70.30 12.01 16.35
C GLU A 523 69.23 11.90 15.27
N ALA A 524 68.51 10.77 15.19
CA ALA A 524 67.45 10.57 14.22
C ALA A 524 66.27 11.54 14.38
N LEU A 525 65.93 11.94 15.61
CA LEU A 525 64.89 12.95 15.87
C LEU A 525 65.35 14.34 15.43
N LEU A 526 66.60 14.73 15.69
CA LEU A 526 67.15 16.00 15.23
C LEU A 526 67.19 16.09 13.70
N GLU A 527 67.55 15.00 13.01
CA GLU A 527 67.51 14.93 11.54
C GLU A 527 66.09 15.09 10.96
N ARG A 528 65.06 14.67 11.72
CA ARG A 528 63.64 14.84 11.37
C ARG A 528 63.07 16.21 11.76
N GLY A 529 63.90 17.12 12.26
CA GLY A 529 63.53 18.51 12.54
C GLY A 529 63.00 18.76 13.95
N PHE A 530 63.18 17.82 14.88
CA PHE A 530 62.97 18.11 16.30
C PHE A 530 64.09 19.01 16.84
N LEU A 531 63.77 19.84 17.83
CA LEU A 531 64.67 20.74 18.52
C LEU A 531 65.00 20.18 19.91
N GLU A 532 66.25 20.32 20.33
CA GLU A 532 66.70 19.88 21.64
C GLU A 532 66.04 20.73 22.76
N MET A 533 65.46 20.05 23.75
CA MET A 533 64.87 20.69 24.92
C MET A 533 65.81 20.57 26.12
N GLN A 534 66.17 19.35 26.51
CA GLN A 534 67.06 19.09 27.63
C GLN A 534 67.69 17.69 27.54
N GLN A 535 68.96 17.56 27.90
CA GLN A 535 69.62 16.29 28.18
C GLN A 535 69.91 16.13 29.67
N TYR A 536 69.76 14.92 30.19
CA TYR A 536 69.99 14.59 31.59
C TYR A 536 70.54 13.15 31.74
N PRO A 537 71.14 12.80 32.90
CA PRO A 537 71.84 11.52 33.03
C PRO A 537 71.00 10.27 32.76
N GLU A 538 69.68 10.36 32.88
CA GLU A 538 68.76 9.24 32.70
C GLU A 538 68.02 9.27 31.35
N GLY A 539 68.20 10.31 30.52
CA GLY A 539 67.42 10.48 29.30
C GLY A 539 67.59 11.81 28.57
N PHE A 540 66.75 12.05 27.57
CA PHE A 540 66.67 13.33 26.85
C PHE A 540 65.23 13.69 26.52
N SER A 541 65.00 14.98 26.25
CA SER A 541 63.76 15.49 25.68
C SER A 541 64.02 16.39 24.47
N VAL A 542 63.20 16.21 23.44
CA VAL A 542 63.18 17.04 22.23
C VAL A 542 61.75 17.48 21.94
N TYR A 543 61.56 18.54 21.16
CA TYR A 543 60.24 19.03 20.79
C TYR A 543 60.16 19.44 19.33
N LYS A 544 58.97 19.31 18.74
CA LYS A 544 58.64 19.87 17.42
C LYS A 544 57.49 20.85 17.58
N ILE A 545 57.60 21.99 16.90
CA ILE A 545 56.56 23.01 16.89
C ILE A 545 55.45 22.52 15.97
N GLU A 546 54.24 22.44 16.50
CA GLU A 546 53.03 22.10 15.76
C GLU A 546 52.13 23.34 15.69
N ASP A 547 51.92 23.84 14.46
CA ASP A 547 51.13 25.04 14.20
C ASP A 547 49.68 24.64 13.85
N PRO A 548 48.70 24.92 14.74
CA PRO A 548 47.31 24.58 14.49
C PRO A 548 46.61 25.54 13.52
N SER A 549 47.24 26.63 13.09
CA SER A 549 46.61 27.67 12.25
C SER A 549 46.14 27.16 10.87
N GLU A 550 46.72 26.07 10.36
CA GLU A 550 46.24 25.41 9.14
C GLU A 550 44.90 24.67 9.35
N TYR A 551 44.51 24.41 10.61
CA TYR A 551 43.39 23.55 10.97
C TYR A 551 42.35 24.21 11.90
N ILE A 552 42.67 25.29 12.62
CA ILE A 552 41.77 25.98 13.57
C ILE A 552 41.62 27.47 13.17
N VAL A 553 40.45 28.08 13.38
CA VAL A 553 40.10 29.44 12.88
C VAL A 553 39.97 30.49 13.99
N ASP A 554 40.06 30.12 15.27
CA ASP A 554 40.07 31.14 16.32
C ASP A 554 41.47 31.73 16.49
N GLU A 555 41.54 33.06 16.33
CA GLU A 555 42.73 33.91 16.15
C GLU A 555 43.59 34.13 17.40
N GLU A 556 43.59 33.20 18.37
CA GLU A 556 44.61 33.22 19.41
C GLU A 556 45.72 32.25 18.98
N GLU A 557 46.94 32.77 18.80
CA GLU A 557 48.15 32.05 18.39
C GLU A 557 48.56 30.99 19.44
N GLU A 558 47.72 30.00 19.71
CA GLU A 558 48.07 28.88 20.59
C GLU A 558 49.03 27.96 19.85
N MET A 559 50.33 28.07 20.15
CA MET A 559 51.36 27.18 19.63
C MET A 559 51.38 25.90 20.47
N PHE A 560 51.32 24.73 19.81
CA PHE A 560 51.49 23.45 20.48
C PHE A 560 52.89 22.89 20.23
N TYR A 561 53.38 22.10 21.18
CA TYR A 561 54.68 21.44 21.07
C TYR A 561 54.51 19.93 21.22
N LEU A 562 54.90 19.17 20.20
CA LEU A 562 55.02 17.72 20.32
C LEU A 562 56.36 17.42 21.00
N VAL A 563 56.33 17.04 22.27
CA VAL A 563 57.50 16.73 23.08
C VAL A 563 57.72 15.22 23.12
N ILE A 564 58.92 14.76 22.76
CA ILE A 564 59.34 13.37 22.89
C ILE A 564 60.42 13.29 23.97
N CYS A 565 60.17 12.51 25.02
CA CYS A 565 61.12 12.20 26.07
C CYS A 565 61.51 10.72 26.01
N ALA A 566 62.80 10.42 26.05
CA ALA A 566 63.32 9.06 26.10
C ALA A 566 64.16 8.85 27.37
N GLU A 567 63.77 7.89 28.20
CA GLU A 567 64.37 7.63 29.50
C GLU A 567 64.78 6.16 29.67
N ASN A 568 65.74 5.90 30.56
CA ASN A 568 66.17 4.55 30.88
C ASN A 568 65.05 3.76 31.58
N ALA A 569 64.85 2.53 31.13
CA ALA A 569 63.95 1.54 31.73
C ALA A 569 64.74 0.30 32.17
N PRO A 570 64.22 -0.54 33.09
CA PRO A 570 64.96 -1.67 33.65
C PRO A 570 65.54 -2.66 32.63
N GLU A 571 64.90 -2.81 31.46
CA GLU A 571 65.33 -3.71 30.38
C GLU A 571 65.55 -2.98 29.03
N GLY A 572 65.65 -1.64 29.04
CA GLY A 572 65.89 -0.85 27.83
C GLY A 572 65.53 0.62 27.97
N ILE A 573 64.61 1.13 27.14
CA ILE A 573 64.21 2.55 27.13
C ILE A 573 62.69 2.71 27.09
N THR A 574 62.18 3.75 27.74
CA THR A 574 60.77 4.17 27.64
C THR A 574 60.74 5.51 26.91
N VAL A 575 59.93 5.59 25.85
CA VAL A 575 59.70 6.80 25.08
C VAL A 575 58.30 7.29 25.33
N THR A 576 58.18 8.55 25.74
CA THR A 576 56.91 9.25 25.93
C THR A 576 56.80 10.38 24.92
N ALA A 577 55.74 10.38 24.12
CA ALA A 577 55.40 11.49 23.23
C ALA A 577 54.17 12.19 23.80
N THR A 578 54.28 13.49 24.09
CA THR A 578 53.25 14.30 24.74
C THR A 578 53.08 15.62 24.01
N LEU A 579 51.84 15.99 23.67
CA LEU A 579 51.50 17.30 23.17
C LEU A 579 51.41 18.28 24.35
N MET A 580 52.12 19.40 24.27
CA MET A 580 52.16 20.46 25.29
C MET A 580 51.57 21.76 24.73
N ASP A 581 50.98 22.58 25.59
CA ASP A 581 50.51 23.93 25.26
C ASP A 581 51.66 24.96 25.25
N GLU A 582 51.33 26.21 24.92
CA GLU A 582 52.26 27.35 24.92
C GLU A 582 52.93 27.61 26.28
N ASN A 583 52.30 27.14 27.37
CA ASN A 583 52.78 27.26 28.74
C ASN A 583 53.57 26.03 29.20
N TRP A 584 53.91 25.11 28.29
CA TRP A 584 54.60 23.84 28.55
C TRP A 584 53.85 22.89 29.49
N ASN A 585 52.54 23.06 29.62
CA ASN A 585 51.72 22.10 30.32
C ASN A 585 51.28 21.02 29.34
N PRO A 586 51.23 19.74 29.75
CA PRO A 586 50.62 18.69 28.94
C PRO A 586 49.22 19.12 28.55
N VAL A 587 48.90 19.04 27.25
CA VAL A 587 47.55 19.29 26.76
C VAL A 587 46.65 18.26 27.44
N GLN A 588 45.82 18.76 28.37
CA GLN A 588 44.92 17.92 29.13
C GLN A 588 43.65 17.65 28.33
N GLU A 589 43.00 16.54 28.68
CA GLU A 589 41.79 16.03 28.01
C GLU A 589 40.71 17.09 27.81
#